data_AF-A0A453NKI8-F1
#
_entry.id   AF-A0A453NKI8-F1
#
_cell.length_a   1.000
_cell.length_b   1.000
_cell.length_c   1.000
_cell.angle_alpha   90.00
_cell.angle_beta   90.00
_cell.angle_gamma   90.00
#
_symmetry.space_group_name_H-M   'P 1'
#
loop_
_entity.id
_entity.type
_entity.pdbx_description
1 polymer ?
#
loop_
_entity_poly.entity_id
_entity_poly.type
_entity_poly.pdbx_seq_one_letter_code
_entity_poly.pdbx_strand_id
1 'polypeptide(L)'
;MDPYLVQISVVGVYVFLYGQLYLVLSGLQSALLIKAHHQNMKSLETALASQSFLQLGLLTGLPMVMELGLEKGFRAALSDFILMQLQVASVFFTFSLGTKAHYYGRTILHGGAKYRPTGRKFVVFHASFTENYQLYSRSHFVKAFELIFLLIIYHLFRKSDGKFHVMVTYSTWFMAMTWLFAPFLFNPAGFAWHKIVDDWSDWNRWMMNQGGIGVQPEKSWESWWNAENA
;
A
#
# COMPACT_ATOMS: atom_id res chain seq x y z
N MET A 1 2.99 16.08 -6.28
CA MET A 1 3.94 14.97 -6.47
C MET A 1 3.72 14.41 -7.86
N ASP A 2 4.77 14.30 -8.66
CA ASP A 2 4.72 13.81 -10.04
C ASP A 2 4.16 12.36 -10.09
N PRO A 3 3.15 12.06 -10.92
CA PRO A 3 2.63 10.71 -11.16
C PRO A 3 3.72 9.65 -11.42
N TYR A 4 4.80 10.02 -12.12
CA TYR A 4 5.91 9.09 -12.44
C TYR A 4 6.66 8.68 -11.18
N LEU A 5 7.00 9.64 -10.31
CA LEU A 5 7.68 9.37 -9.05
C LEU A 5 6.85 8.46 -8.14
N VAL A 6 5.54 8.65 -8.13
CA VAL A 6 4.59 7.82 -7.36
C VAL A 6 4.58 6.37 -7.85
N GLN A 7 4.50 6.17 -9.16
CA GLN A 7 4.51 4.84 -9.76
C GLN A 7 5.87 4.14 -9.57
N ILE A 8 6.98 4.84 -9.82
CA ILE A 8 8.34 4.31 -9.63
C ILE A 8 8.57 3.91 -8.16
N SER A 9 8.06 4.69 -7.21
CA SER A 9 8.19 4.37 -5.79
C SER A 9 7.53 3.04 -5.44
N VAL A 10 6.30 2.80 -5.91
CA VAL A 10 5.57 1.54 -5.68
C VAL A 10 6.26 0.38 -6.38
N VAL A 11 6.63 0.52 -7.66
CA VAL A 11 7.36 -0.52 -8.40
C VAL A 11 8.70 -0.84 -7.73
N GLY A 12 9.40 0.17 -7.21
CA GLY A 12 10.65 0.02 -6.48
C GLY A 12 10.49 -0.86 -5.24
N VAL A 13 9.38 -0.76 -4.49
CA VAL A 13 9.12 -1.64 -3.34
C VAL A 13 8.96 -3.09 -3.80
N TYR A 14 8.24 -3.32 -4.90
CA TYR A 14 8.06 -4.65 -5.47
C TYR A 14 9.38 -5.26 -5.97
N VAL A 15 10.13 -4.53 -6.78
CA VAL A 15 11.45 -4.96 -7.27
C VAL A 15 12.39 -5.26 -6.11
N PHE A 16 12.36 -4.44 -5.06
CA PHE A 16 13.14 -4.67 -3.85
C PHE A 16 12.76 -5.99 -3.17
N LEU A 17 11.48 -6.19 -2.84
CA LEU A 17 11.06 -7.41 -2.14
C LEU A 17 11.29 -8.68 -2.95
N TYR A 18 10.91 -8.67 -4.23
CA TYR A 18 11.14 -9.81 -5.11
C TYR A 18 12.64 -10.09 -5.28
N GLY A 19 13.47 -9.04 -5.40
CA GLY A 19 14.92 -9.16 -5.43
C GLY A 19 15.49 -9.74 -4.14
N GLN A 20 15.07 -9.26 -2.96
CA GLN A 20 15.51 -9.79 -1.68
C GLN A 20 15.09 -11.25 -1.49
N LEU A 21 13.86 -11.58 -1.87
CA LEU A 21 13.36 -12.95 -1.81
C LEU A 21 14.19 -13.87 -2.71
N TYR A 22 14.47 -13.45 -3.95
CA TYR A 22 15.36 -14.19 -4.85
C TYR A 22 16.75 -14.40 -4.25
N LEU A 23 17.36 -13.36 -3.68
CA LEU A 23 18.69 -13.45 -3.07
C LEU A 23 18.74 -14.41 -1.88
N VAL A 24 17.68 -14.47 -1.08
CA VAL A 24 17.56 -15.39 0.06
C VAL A 24 17.35 -16.82 -0.44
N LEU A 25 16.36 -17.04 -1.32
CA LEU A 25 15.99 -18.38 -1.78
C LEU A 25 17.08 -19.05 -2.62
N SER A 26 17.82 -18.27 -3.42
CA SER A 26 18.95 -18.77 -4.20
C SER A 26 20.20 -19.06 -3.37
N GLY A 27 20.25 -18.64 -2.09
CA GLY A 27 21.45 -18.69 -1.27
C GLY A 27 22.53 -17.68 -1.66
N LEU A 28 22.33 -16.89 -2.72
CA LEU A 28 23.30 -15.91 -3.22
C LEU A 28 23.64 -14.87 -2.16
N GLN A 29 22.65 -14.46 -1.35
CA GLN A 29 22.91 -13.51 -0.25
C GLN A 29 23.94 -14.05 0.75
N SER A 30 23.83 -15.33 1.11
CA SER A 30 24.77 -15.95 2.06
C SER A 30 26.16 -16.06 1.44
N ALA A 31 26.25 -16.45 0.16
CA ALA A 31 27.51 -16.51 -0.56
C ALA A 31 28.20 -15.13 -0.68
N LEU A 32 27.44 -14.08 -0.97
CA LEU A 32 27.94 -12.70 -1.05
C LEU A 32 28.43 -12.20 0.31
N LEU A 33 27.71 -12.47 1.40
CA LEU A 33 28.13 -12.08 2.74
C LEU A 33 29.42 -12.77 3.18
N ILE A 34 29.55 -14.08 2.92
CA ILE A 34 30.78 -14.83 3.20
C ILE A 34 31.95 -14.24 2.42
N LYS A 35 31.76 -13.95 1.13
CA LYS A 35 32.80 -13.34 0.29
C LYS A 35 33.16 -11.92 0.76
N ALA A 36 32.17 -11.11 1.13
CA ALA A 36 32.37 -9.75 1.63
C ALA A 36 33.17 -9.74 2.93
N HIS A 37 32.88 -10.68 3.84
CA HIS A 37 33.62 -10.85 5.09
C HIS A 37 35.07 -11.26 4.82
N HIS A 38 35.30 -12.22 3.93
CA HIS A 38 36.65 -12.62 3.52
C HIS A 38 37.45 -11.50 2.86
N GLN A 39 36.80 -10.62 2.09
CA GLN A 39 37.44 -9.50 1.39
C GLN A 39 37.40 -8.18 2.18
N ASN A 40 36.93 -8.20 3.44
CA ASN A 40 36.80 -7.03 4.31
C ASN A 40 36.02 -5.85 3.67
N MET A 41 35.04 -6.16 2.80
CA MET A 41 34.30 -5.17 2.03
C MET A 41 33.11 -4.61 2.82
N LYS A 42 33.42 -3.77 3.81
CA LYS A 42 32.42 -3.12 4.70
C LYS A 42 31.38 -2.28 3.92
N SER A 43 31.74 -1.77 2.74
CA SER A 43 30.84 -1.02 1.87
C SER A 43 29.71 -1.87 1.28
N LEU A 44 29.98 -3.13 0.93
CA LEU A 44 28.98 -4.04 0.37
C LEU A 44 27.97 -4.49 1.43
N GLU A 45 28.45 -4.76 2.64
CA GLU A 45 27.62 -5.06 3.82
C GLU A 45 26.71 -3.86 4.16
N THR A 46 27.27 -2.66 4.14
CA THR A 46 26.52 -1.43 4.42
C THR A 46 25.52 -1.10 3.31
N ALA A 47 25.87 -1.31 2.03
CA ALA A 47 24.96 -1.06 0.91
C ALA A 47 23.71 -1.97 0.96
N LEU A 48 23.90 -3.26 1.30
CA LEU A 48 22.80 -4.22 1.49
C LEU A 48 21.90 -3.84 2.68
N ALA A 49 22.44 -3.17 3.70
CA ALA A 49 21.72 -2.71 4.88
C ALA A 49 20.97 -1.37 4.65
N SER A 50 21.57 -0.43 3.91
CA SER A 50 21.11 0.96 3.78
C SER A 50 19.93 1.17 2.83
N GLN A 51 19.66 0.24 1.90
CA GLN A 51 18.64 0.41 0.86
C GLN A 51 17.20 0.54 1.41
N SER A 52 16.95 0.04 2.62
CA SER A 52 15.61 -0.07 3.19
C SER A 52 15.15 1.17 3.96
N PHE A 53 16.11 2.03 4.35
CA PHE A 53 15.84 3.22 5.17
C PHE A 53 15.27 4.38 4.35
N LEU A 54 15.50 4.40 3.04
CA LEU A 54 15.17 5.53 2.16
C LEU A 54 13.73 5.52 1.62
N GLN A 55 12.90 4.54 1.97
CA GLN A 55 11.69 4.24 1.16
C GLN A 55 10.34 4.43 1.85
N LEU A 56 10.26 5.16 2.97
CA LEU A 56 8.97 5.44 3.61
C LEU A 56 8.74 6.88 3.97
N GLY A 57 7.49 7.31 3.77
CA GLY A 57 6.68 8.17 4.66
C GLY A 57 7.36 9.37 5.30
N LEU A 58 8.34 9.12 6.18
CA LEU A 58 9.27 10.11 6.72
C LEU A 58 9.91 10.97 5.61
N LEU A 59 10.47 10.38 4.55
CA LEU A 59 11.12 11.16 3.48
C LEU A 59 10.14 11.88 2.56
N THR A 60 8.89 11.41 2.44
CA THR A 60 7.85 12.15 1.69
C THR A 60 7.25 13.30 2.48
N GLY A 61 7.28 13.22 3.82
CA GLY A 61 6.91 14.31 4.72
C GLY A 61 8.02 15.34 4.91
N LEU A 62 9.30 14.96 4.71
CA LEU A 62 10.42 15.88 4.85
C LEU A 62 10.32 17.14 3.97
N PRO A 63 9.96 17.08 2.67
CA PRO A 63 9.72 18.28 1.87
C PRO A 63 8.70 19.22 2.52
N MET A 64 7.61 18.67 3.05
CA MET A 64 6.57 19.44 3.73
C MET A 64 7.03 20.00 5.08
N VAL A 65 7.81 19.25 5.86
CA VAL A 65 8.40 19.72 7.12
C VAL A 65 9.43 20.82 6.86
N MET A 66 10.21 20.70 5.77
CA MET A 66 11.16 21.73 5.34
C MET A 66 10.44 23.00 4.87
N GLU A 67 9.38 22.86 4.06
CA GLU A 67 8.54 23.97 3.61
C GLU A 67 7.92 24.71 4.80
N LEU A 68 7.24 24.00 5.70
CA LEU A 68 6.68 24.57 6.94
C LEU A 68 7.76 25.18 7.84
N GLY A 69 8.95 24.57 7.87
CA GLY A 69 10.10 25.06 8.63
C GLY A 69 10.63 26.39 8.10
N LEU A 70 10.64 26.56 6.77
CA LEU A 70 11.02 27.80 6.10
C LEU A 70 9.94 28.88 6.24
N GLU A 71 8.66 28.52 6.15
CA GLU A 71 7.55 29.47 6.20
C GLU A 71 7.21 29.97 7.62
N LYS A 72 7.18 29.05 8.60
CA LYS A 72 6.62 29.30 9.94
C LYS A 72 7.62 29.09 11.08
N GLY A 73 8.84 28.68 10.75
CA GLY A 73 9.89 28.35 11.72
C GLY A 73 9.81 26.92 12.25
N PHE A 74 10.95 26.40 12.71
CA PHE A 74 11.15 24.98 13.06
C PHE A 74 10.17 24.45 14.13
N ARG A 75 9.90 25.23 15.18
CA ARG A 75 9.01 24.80 16.26
C ARG A 75 7.56 24.62 15.79
N ALA A 76 7.07 25.55 14.98
CA ALA A 76 5.73 25.47 14.42
C ALA A 76 5.63 24.28 13.45
N ALA A 77 6.62 24.10 12.58
CA ALA A 77 6.70 22.96 11.66
C ALA A 77 6.70 21.61 12.39
N LEU A 78 7.42 21.48 13.50
CA LEU A 78 7.42 20.27 14.32
C LEU A 78 6.05 20.01 14.96
N SER A 79 5.40 21.05 15.48
CA SER A 79 4.05 20.95 16.05
C SER A 79 3.02 20.52 14.99
N ASP A 80 3.03 21.17 13.82
CA ASP A 80 2.15 20.84 12.71
C ASP A 80 2.39 19.40 12.23
N PHE A 81 3.66 18.98 12.12
CA PHE A 81 4.00 17.60 11.77
C PHE A 81 3.42 16.58 12.76
N ILE A 82 3.57 16.81 14.07
CA ILE A 82 2.99 15.93 15.10
C ILE A 82 1.47 15.87 14.97
N LEU A 83 0.81 17.01 14.79
CA LEU A 83 -0.65 17.07 14.59
C LEU A 83 -1.09 16.29 13.35
N MET A 84 -0.35 16.39 12.24
CA MET A 84 -0.62 15.61 11.04
C MET A 84 -0.49 14.10 11.30
N GLN A 85 0.53 13.67 12.06
CA GLN A 85 0.68 12.25 12.41
C GLN A 85 -0.47 11.76 13.30
N LEU A 86 -0.92 12.57 14.27
CA LEU A 86 -2.07 12.24 15.12
C LEU A 86 -3.39 12.15 14.33
N GLN A 87 -3.52 12.93 13.26
CA GLN A 87 -4.63 12.84 12.29
C GLN A 87 -4.46 11.69 11.28
N VAL A 88 -3.48 10.82 11.50
CA VAL A 88 -3.22 9.64 10.68
C VAL A 88 -2.82 9.98 9.23
N ALA A 89 -2.20 11.15 9.03
CA ALA A 89 -1.80 11.62 7.69
C ALA A 89 -0.92 10.62 6.94
N SER A 90 -0.02 9.92 7.64
CA SER A 90 0.82 8.88 7.01
C SER A 90 -0.01 7.77 6.37
N VAL A 91 -1.08 7.30 7.03
CA VAL A 91 -1.97 6.27 6.47
C VAL A 91 -2.75 6.84 5.28
N PHE A 92 -3.25 8.07 5.39
CA PHE A 92 -3.96 8.74 4.30
C PHE A 92 -3.08 8.91 3.05
N PHE A 93 -1.85 9.41 3.21
CA PHE A 93 -0.95 9.64 2.08
C PHE A 93 -0.46 8.34 1.47
N THR A 94 -0.14 7.32 2.27
CA THR A 94 0.23 5.99 1.76
C THR A 94 -0.92 5.31 1.01
N PHE A 95 -2.16 5.47 1.47
CA PHE A 95 -3.35 5.03 0.75
C PHE A 95 -3.57 5.82 -0.56
N SER A 96 -3.46 7.14 -0.52
CA SER A 96 -3.57 8.00 -1.71
C SER A 96 -2.49 7.66 -2.75
N LEU A 97 -1.27 7.36 -2.31
CA LEU A 97 -0.17 6.91 -3.16
C LEU A 97 -0.53 5.62 -3.92
N GLY A 98 -1.13 4.63 -3.24
CA GLY A 98 -1.58 3.37 -3.85
C GLY A 98 -2.63 3.60 -4.94
N THR A 99 -3.63 4.42 -4.65
CA THR A 99 -4.68 4.82 -5.61
C THR A 99 -4.06 5.48 -6.86
N LYS A 100 -3.23 6.51 -6.66
CA LYS A 100 -2.59 7.27 -7.75
C LYS A 100 -1.69 6.37 -8.58
N ALA A 101 -0.80 5.59 -7.95
CA ALA A 101 0.10 4.68 -8.64
C ALA A 101 -0.64 3.66 -9.49
N HIS A 102 -1.74 3.09 -8.98
CA HIS A 102 -2.52 2.11 -9.72
C HIS A 102 -3.23 2.72 -10.93
N TYR A 103 -4.02 3.78 -10.75
CA TYR A 103 -4.85 4.30 -11.83
C TYR A 103 -4.07 5.12 -12.86
N TYR A 104 -3.01 5.84 -12.45
CA TYR A 104 -2.10 6.45 -13.43
C TYR A 104 -1.35 5.38 -14.21
N GLY A 105 -0.83 4.36 -13.53
CA GLY A 105 -0.15 3.24 -14.20
C GLY A 105 -1.04 2.52 -15.20
N ARG A 106 -2.30 2.23 -14.83
CA ARG A 106 -3.28 1.61 -15.74
C ARG A 106 -3.55 2.50 -16.96
N THR A 107 -3.78 3.80 -16.74
CA THR A 107 -4.05 4.76 -17.82
C THR A 107 -2.87 4.85 -18.79
N ILE A 108 -1.64 4.84 -18.30
CA ILE A 108 -0.43 4.91 -19.13
C ILE A 108 -0.21 3.61 -19.90
N LEU A 109 -0.34 2.45 -19.24
CA LEU A 109 0.03 1.16 -19.81
C LEU A 109 -1.05 0.56 -20.73
N HIS A 110 -2.32 0.72 -20.36
CA HIS A 110 -3.44 0.06 -21.03
C HIS A 110 -4.43 1.05 -21.66
N GLY A 111 -4.27 2.35 -21.42
CA GLY A 111 -5.29 3.33 -21.76
C GLY A 111 -6.56 3.19 -20.91
N GLY A 112 -7.55 4.04 -21.17
CA GLY A 112 -8.86 3.97 -20.53
C GLY A 112 -8.96 4.73 -19.20
N ALA A 113 -9.39 5.99 -19.27
CA ALA A 113 -9.81 6.74 -18.10
C ALA A 113 -11.28 6.42 -17.78
N LYS A 114 -11.54 5.97 -16.54
CA LYS A 114 -12.91 5.74 -16.06
C LYS A 114 -13.34 6.90 -15.17
N TYR A 115 -14.33 7.67 -15.60
CA TYR A 115 -14.95 8.68 -14.74
C TYR A 115 -15.77 7.99 -13.65
N ARG A 116 -15.52 8.35 -12.40
CA ARG A 116 -16.32 7.96 -11.24
C ARG A 116 -17.01 9.22 -10.69
N PRO A 117 -18.35 9.32 -10.77
CA PRO A 117 -19.05 10.49 -10.27
C PRO A 117 -18.93 10.56 -8.74
N THR A 118 -18.61 11.74 -8.22
CA THR A 118 -18.50 12.00 -6.77
C THR A 118 -19.84 12.27 -6.09
N GLY A 119 -20.94 12.30 -6.86
CA GLY A 119 -22.28 12.64 -6.37
C GLY A 119 -22.46 14.12 -6.00
N ARG A 120 -23.70 14.62 -6.04
CA ARG A 120 -24.10 15.96 -5.56
C ARG A 120 -24.81 15.90 -4.20
N LYS A 121 -24.47 14.93 -3.36
CA LYS A 121 -25.08 14.79 -2.02
C LYS A 121 -24.08 15.33 -0.99
N PHE A 122 -24.56 16.18 -0.09
CA PHE A 122 -23.81 16.58 1.09
C PHE A 122 -23.71 15.38 2.06
N VAL A 123 -22.61 15.34 2.81
CA VAL A 123 -22.18 14.30 3.77
C VAL A 123 -21.44 13.12 3.11
N VAL A 124 -20.26 12.83 3.66
CA VAL A 124 -19.45 11.65 3.34
C VAL A 124 -20.30 10.40 3.65
N PHE A 125 -20.65 9.61 2.63
CA PHE A 125 -21.48 8.42 2.83
C PHE A 125 -20.64 7.21 3.19
N HIS A 126 -21.24 6.31 3.97
CA HIS A 126 -20.70 4.98 4.21
C HIS A 126 -20.70 4.18 2.90
N ALA A 127 -19.55 3.67 2.50
CA ALA A 127 -19.41 2.70 1.41
C ALA A 127 -19.56 1.28 1.98
N SER A 128 -20.42 0.46 1.38
CA SER A 128 -20.59 -0.94 1.81
C SER A 128 -19.30 -1.75 1.60
N PHE A 129 -19.16 -2.91 2.24
CA PHE A 129 -18.05 -3.84 1.96
C PHE A 129 -17.95 -4.21 0.48
N THR A 130 -19.10 -4.41 -0.19
CA THR A 130 -19.16 -4.68 -1.63
C THR A 130 -18.56 -3.53 -2.42
N GLU A 131 -19.00 -2.31 -2.16
CA GLU A 131 -18.49 -1.13 -2.85
C GLU A 131 -16.99 -0.90 -2.58
N ASN A 132 -16.57 -0.99 -1.32
CA ASN A 132 -15.17 -0.87 -0.92
C ASN A 132 -14.28 -1.87 -1.64
N TYR A 133 -14.69 -3.14 -1.72
CA TYR A 133 -13.94 -4.14 -2.46
C TYR A 133 -13.89 -3.85 -3.95
N GLN A 134 -15.01 -3.48 -4.57
CA GLN A 134 -15.02 -3.17 -5.99
C GLN A 134 -14.13 -1.97 -6.33
N LEU A 135 -14.04 -0.98 -5.45
CA LEU A 135 -13.18 0.20 -5.61
C LEU A 135 -11.70 -0.13 -5.38
N TYR A 136 -11.39 -0.90 -4.34
CA TYR A 136 -10.01 -1.02 -3.83
C TYR A 136 -9.37 -2.39 -4.04
N SER A 137 -10.07 -3.38 -4.60
CA SER A 137 -9.53 -4.73 -4.82
C SER A 137 -8.23 -4.73 -5.61
N ARG A 138 -8.23 -4.17 -6.84
CA ARG A 138 -7.05 -4.14 -7.73
C ARG A 138 -5.98 -3.12 -7.32
N SER A 139 -6.41 -2.01 -6.73
CA SER A 139 -5.51 -0.90 -6.38
C SER A 139 -4.80 -1.12 -5.05
N HIS A 140 -5.42 -1.81 -4.09
CA HIS A 140 -4.94 -1.97 -2.72
C HIS A 140 -4.98 -3.42 -2.24
N PHE A 141 -6.15 -4.07 -2.17
CA PHE A 141 -6.27 -5.34 -1.45
C PHE A 141 -5.40 -6.45 -2.03
N VAL A 142 -5.50 -6.72 -3.33
CA VAL A 142 -4.69 -7.75 -4.00
C VAL A 142 -3.19 -7.47 -3.80
N LYS A 143 -2.79 -6.21 -3.99
CA LYS A 143 -1.41 -5.77 -3.82
C LYS A 143 -0.92 -5.93 -2.38
N ALA A 144 -1.73 -5.57 -1.40
CA ALA A 144 -1.39 -5.69 0.00
C ALA A 144 -1.26 -7.14 0.44
N PHE A 145 -2.17 -8.02 0.00
CA PHE A 145 -2.06 -9.46 0.24
C PHE A 145 -0.79 -10.04 -0.39
N GLU A 146 -0.46 -9.65 -1.61
CA GLU A 146 0.79 -10.04 -2.28
C GLU A 146 2.02 -9.60 -1.47
N LEU A 147 2.08 -8.33 -1.05
CA LEU A 147 3.19 -7.81 -0.25
C LEU A 147 3.32 -8.54 1.10
N ILE A 148 2.21 -8.79 1.80
CA ILE A 148 2.21 -9.55 3.06
C ILE A 148 2.72 -10.97 2.82
N PHE A 149 2.24 -11.63 1.77
CA PHE A 149 2.69 -12.98 1.43
C PHE A 149 4.20 -13.02 1.15
N LEU A 150 4.71 -12.09 0.34
CA LEU A 150 6.15 -11.96 0.07
C LEU A 150 6.96 -11.68 1.34
N LEU A 151 6.46 -10.79 2.21
CA LEU A 151 7.10 -10.49 3.49
C LEU A 151 7.15 -11.71 4.41
N ILE A 152 6.07 -12.48 4.51
CA ILE A 152 6.02 -13.70 5.30
C ILE A 152 7.04 -14.71 4.79
N ILE A 153 7.04 -15.02 3.49
CA ILE A 153 8.01 -15.96 2.91
C ILE A 153 9.44 -15.47 3.16
N TYR A 154 9.69 -14.19 2.88
CA TYR A 154 11.01 -13.61 3.08
C TYR A 154 11.49 -13.74 4.54
N HIS A 155 10.61 -13.50 5.52
CA HIS A 155 10.91 -13.71 6.93
C HIS A 155 11.14 -15.19 7.29
N LEU A 156 10.40 -16.12 6.70
CA LEU A 156 10.55 -17.56 6.97
C LEU A 156 11.88 -18.12 6.46
N PHE A 157 12.34 -17.69 5.28
CA PHE A 157 13.54 -18.25 4.64
C PHE A 157 14.85 -17.54 5.04
N ARG A 158 14.77 -16.37 5.67
CA ARG A 158 15.96 -15.62 6.07
C ARG A 158 16.53 -16.16 7.38
N LYS A 159 17.70 -16.79 7.33
CA LYS A 159 18.42 -17.39 8.48
C LYS A 159 19.02 -16.39 9.49
N SER A 160 18.61 -15.12 9.51
CA SER A 160 19.25 -14.07 10.32
C SER A 160 18.30 -13.51 11.39
N ASP A 161 18.64 -13.77 12.65
CA ASP A 161 18.09 -13.08 13.82
C ASP A 161 18.67 -11.68 13.92
N GLY A 162 17.86 -10.66 13.69
CA GLY A 162 18.32 -9.28 13.86
C GLY A 162 17.20 -8.26 13.86
N LYS A 163 17.10 -7.48 14.93
CA LYS A 163 16.19 -6.32 15.06
C LYS A 163 16.31 -5.34 13.89
N PHE A 164 17.49 -5.25 13.28
CA PHE A 164 17.76 -4.43 12.10
C PHE A 164 16.92 -4.84 10.87
N HIS A 165 16.57 -6.12 10.76
CA HIS A 165 15.82 -6.65 9.63
C HIS A 165 14.34 -6.27 9.65
N VAL A 166 13.70 -6.36 10.82
CA VAL A 166 12.31 -5.90 11.02
C VAL A 166 12.21 -4.40 10.78
N MET A 167 13.22 -3.64 11.19
CA MET A 167 13.31 -2.20 10.90
C MET A 167 13.39 -1.91 9.39
N VAL A 168 14.10 -2.77 8.64
CA VAL A 168 14.21 -2.69 7.17
C VAL A 168 12.88 -2.95 6.46
N THR A 169 12.11 -3.95 6.89
CA THR A 169 10.82 -4.30 6.25
C THR A 169 9.61 -3.60 6.85
N TYR A 170 9.77 -2.88 7.96
CA TYR A 170 8.71 -2.11 8.64
C TYR A 170 7.94 -1.22 7.67
N SER A 171 8.67 -0.69 6.68
CA SER A 171 8.14 0.02 5.53
C SER A 171 6.98 -0.65 4.84
N THR A 172 7.30 -1.82 4.35
CA THR A 172 6.44 -2.56 3.47
C THR A 172 5.29 -3.12 4.30
N TRP A 173 5.56 -3.50 5.56
CA TRP A 173 4.52 -3.85 6.53
C TRP A 173 3.54 -2.69 6.74
N PHE A 174 4.02 -1.48 7.04
CA PHE A 174 3.17 -0.31 7.23
C PHE A 174 2.34 0.00 5.97
N MET A 175 2.96 -0.07 4.78
CA MET A 175 2.26 0.16 3.51
C MET A 175 1.18 -0.89 3.25
N ALA A 176 1.49 -2.18 3.41
CA ALA A 176 0.54 -3.25 3.16
C ALA A 176 -0.63 -3.21 4.15
N MET A 177 -0.36 -2.98 5.44
CA MET A 177 -1.40 -2.80 6.45
C MET A 177 -2.25 -1.56 6.14
N THR A 178 -1.63 -0.44 5.79
CA THR A 178 -2.35 0.76 5.36
C THR A 178 -3.30 0.46 4.19
N TRP A 179 -2.84 -0.25 3.16
CA TRP A 179 -3.67 -0.57 2.01
C TRP A 179 -4.84 -1.52 2.33
N LEU A 180 -4.70 -2.40 3.31
CA LEU A 180 -5.82 -3.23 3.78
C LEU A 180 -6.83 -2.46 4.62
N PHE A 181 -6.36 -1.63 5.55
CA PHE A 181 -7.24 -1.03 6.57
C PHE A 181 -7.74 0.37 6.23
N ALA A 182 -7.03 1.15 5.41
CA ALA A 182 -7.39 2.52 5.08
C ALA A 182 -8.78 2.68 4.45
N PRO A 183 -9.23 1.80 3.52
CA PRO A 183 -10.61 1.85 3.01
C PRO A 183 -11.66 1.83 4.10
N PHE A 184 -11.45 1.06 5.18
CA PHE A 184 -12.38 0.97 6.30
C PHE A 184 -12.19 2.11 7.31
N LEU A 185 -10.94 2.51 7.56
CA LEU A 185 -10.60 3.58 8.49
C LEU A 185 -11.17 4.93 8.07
N PHE A 186 -11.14 5.23 6.77
CA PHE A 186 -11.66 6.47 6.21
C PHE A 186 -13.12 6.35 5.74
N ASN A 187 -13.78 5.22 5.99
CA ASN A 187 -15.19 5.02 5.70
C ASN A 187 -16.05 5.53 6.87
N PRO A 188 -16.97 6.48 6.65
CA PRO A 188 -17.93 6.92 7.68
C PRO A 188 -18.67 5.73 8.27
N ALA A 189 -18.80 5.64 9.59
CA ALA A 189 -19.39 4.48 10.27
C ALA A 189 -18.76 3.11 9.94
N GLY A 190 -17.53 3.07 9.40
CA GLY A 190 -16.84 1.84 9.01
C GLY A 190 -16.59 0.85 10.15
N PHE A 191 -16.58 1.33 11.41
CA PHE A 191 -16.44 0.50 12.61
C PHE A 191 -17.72 0.38 13.44
N ALA A 192 -18.86 0.88 12.94
CA ALA A 192 -20.11 0.75 13.65
C ALA A 192 -20.62 -0.70 13.53
N TRP A 193 -20.80 -1.39 14.66
CA TRP A 193 -21.15 -2.82 14.66
C TRP A 193 -22.37 -3.16 13.80
N HIS A 194 -23.46 -2.40 13.93
CA HIS A 194 -24.68 -2.61 13.14
C HIS A 194 -24.40 -2.50 11.63
N LYS A 195 -23.57 -1.54 11.21
CA LYS A 195 -23.16 -1.41 9.80
C LYS A 195 -22.30 -2.56 9.33
N ILE A 196 -21.33 -3.00 10.15
CA ILE A 196 -20.50 -4.16 9.82
C ILE A 196 -21.35 -5.41 9.57
N VAL A 197 -22.37 -5.64 10.41
CA VAL A 197 -23.25 -6.81 10.27
C VAL A 197 -24.11 -6.70 9.00
N ASP A 198 -24.70 -5.54 8.73
CA ASP A 198 -25.47 -5.28 7.51
C ASP A 198 -24.60 -5.49 6.25
N ASP A 199 -23.44 -4.86 6.22
CA ASP A 199 -22.47 -4.96 5.12
C ASP A 199 -21.98 -6.39 4.91
N TRP A 200 -21.74 -7.15 5.98
CA TRP A 200 -21.33 -8.54 5.89
C TRP A 200 -22.44 -9.42 5.29
N SER A 201 -23.69 -9.19 5.67
CA SER A 201 -24.85 -9.87 5.07
C SER A 201 -24.95 -9.55 3.57
N ASP A 202 -24.84 -8.28 3.20
CA ASP A 202 -24.94 -7.83 1.81
C ASP A 202 -23.76 -8.33 0.96
N TRP A 203 -22.55 -8.33 1.52
CA TRP A 203 -21.36 -8.92 0.92
C TRP A 203 -21.54 -10.41 0.63
N ASN A 204 -22.02 -11.19 1.61
CA ASN A 204 -22.27 -12.62 1.41
C ASN A 204 -23.29 -12.86 0.30
N ARG A 205 -24.35 -12.05 0.24
CA ARG A 205 -25.35 -12.14 -0.83
C ARG A 205 -24.74 -11.84 -2.20
N TRP A 206 -23.89 -10.81 -2.29
CA TRP A 206 -23.17 -10.46 -3.51
C TRP A 206 -22.21 -11.57 -3.98
N MET A 207 -21.49 -12.19 -3.04
CA MET A 207 -20.59 -13.33 -3.29
C MET A 207 -21.33 -14.61 -3.70
N MET A 208 -22.54 -14.85 -3.17
CA MET A 208 -23.34 -16.03 -3.50
C MET A 208 -24.10 -15.91 -4.82
N ASN A 209 -24.28 -14.69 -5.34
CA ASN A 209 -25.01 -14.46 -6.57
C ASN A 209 -24.11 -14.77 -7.79
N GLN A 210 -24.34 -15.92 -8.42
CA GLN A 210 -23.77 -16.23 -9.73
C GLN A 210 -24.34 -15.22 -10.74
N GLY A 211 -23.47 -14.66 -11.57
CA GLY A 211 -23.81 -13.55 -12.45
C GLY A 211 -24.74 -13.97 -13.58
N GLY A 212 -24.69 -13.21 -14.68
CA GLY A 212 -25.46 -13.54 -15.87
C GLY A 212 -25.50 -12.37 -16.85
N ILE A 213 -26.01 -12.63 -18.05
CA ILE A 213 -26.15 -11.59 -19.08
C ILE A 213 -27.09 -10.49 -18.54
N GLY A 214 -26.57 -9.26 -18.43
CA GLY A 214 -27.31 -8.10 -17.95
C GLY A 214 -27.37 -7.92 -16.43
N VAL A 215 -26.73 -8.80 -15.64
CA VAL A 215 -26.61 -8.62 -14.19
C VAL A 215 -25.56 -7.55 -13.89
N GLN A 216 -25.95 -6.52 -13.12
CA GLN A 216 -25.09 -5.39 -12.78
C GLN A 216 -23.94 -5.80 -11.82
N PRO A 217 -22.73 -5.23 -11.97
CA PRO A 217 -21.58 -5.47 -11.08
C PRO A 217 -21.86 -5.28 -9.59
N GLU A 218 -22.77 -4.37 -9.24
CA GLU A 218 -23.15 -4.08 -7.86
C GLU A 218 -23.92 -5.24 -7.21
N LYS A 219 -24.45 -6.18 -8.01
CA LYS A 219 -25.28 -7.30 -7.54
C LYS A 219 -24.61 -8.66 -7.57
N SER A 220 -23.52 -8.83 -8.31
CA SER A 220 -22.81 -10.11 -8.43
C SER A 220 -21.31 -9.91 -8.57
N TRP A 221 -20.54 -10.71 -7.84
CA TRP A 221 -19.08 -10.73 -7.93
C TRP A 221 -18.57 -11.14 -9.30
N GLU A 222 -19.27 -12.06 -9.97
CA GLU A 222 -18.89 -12.56 -11.29
C GLU A 222 -19.09 -11.47 -12.35
N SER A 223 -20.24 -10.78 -12.31
CA SER A 223 -20.48 -9.63 -13.18
C SER A 223 -19.47 -8.52 -12.97
N TRP A 224 -19.10 -8.22 -11.72
CA TRP A 224 -18.04 -7.26 -11.42
C TRP A 224 -16.69 -7.70 -11.97
N TRP A 225 -16.31 -8.96 -11.74
CA TRP A 225 -15.05 -9.51 -12.23
C TRP A 225 -14.95 -9.43 -13.75
N ASN A 226 -16.00 -9.81 -14.46
CA ASN A 226 -16.05 -9.73 -15.93
C ASN A 226 -15.94 -8.27 -16.41
N ALA A 227 -16.64 -7.34 -15.77
CA ALA A 227 -16.58 -5.92 -16.12
C ALA A 227 -15.22 -5.27 -15.83
N GLU A 228 -14.49 -5.76 -14.83
CA GLU A 228 -13.17 -5.22 -14.46
C GLU A 228 -12.05 -5.70 -15.39
N ASN A 229 -12.24 -6.86 -16.02
CA ASN A 229 -11.28 -7.51 -16.94
C ASN A 229 -11.67 -7.43 -18.44
N ALA A 230 -12.78 -6.77 -18.76
CA ALA A 230 -13.14 -6.40 -20.12
C ALA A 230 -12.28 -5.22 -20.63
#